data_AF-A0A8J7HZY7-F1
#
_entry.id   AF-A0A8J7HZY7-F1
#
_cell.length_a   1.000
_cell.length_b   1.000
_cell.length_c   1.000
_cell.angle_alpha   90.00
_cell.angle_beta   90.00
_cell.angle_gamma   90.00
#
_symmetry.space_group_name_H-M   'P 1'
#
loop_
_entity.id
_entity.type
_entity.pdbx_description
1 polymer ?
#
loop_
_entity_poly.entity_id
_entity_poly.type
_entity_poly.pdbx_seq_one_letter_code
_entity_poly.pdbx_strand_id
1 'polypeptide(L)'
;MQILDTQVISYAFKGVYDGQVNQQLISSVTAKEFLLIQGSDRTAANYYVPLPRRMKNYSPEKDMAFPRMDHPFSKWNTDQIILDFGQDYPSIIEFSNYAITEVINLKAKNLFREATRFLNKDQKKLILRRFRFLLDSQVQCVPLSKSVLNQGIHLFYEFLSNYNVKSEIKNTINDVLILATAIDLSAVVITKDSLLNRFSSEYFDTVVQVHKEFITIDFGTRKGTNCSKSRESKEYINRGWKVRMLNSTGAW
;
A
#
# COMPACT_ATOMS: atom_id res chain seq x y z
N MET A 1 -13.25 0.63 12.41
CA MET A 1 -12.03 1.27 11.84
C MET A 1 -12.09 1.10 10.33
N GLN A 2 -11.87 2.17 9.54
CA GLN A 2 -11.95 2.09 8.09
C GLN A 2 -10.56 2.24 7.47
N ILE A 3 -10.30 1.45 6.42
CA ILE A 3 -9.13 1.59 5.57
C ILE A 3 -9.56 2.10 4.21
N LEU A 4 -8.91 3.17 3.75
CA LEU A 4 -9.24 3.85 2.50
C LEU A 4 -8.29 3.39 1.41
N ASP A 5 -8.84 3.07 0.24
CA ASP A 5 -8.04 2.79 -0.95
C ASP A 5 -7.48 4.08 -1.59
N THR A 6 -6.65 3.91 -2.62
CA THR A 6 -6.02 5.04 -3.33
C THR A 6 -7.02 5.92 -4.06
N GLN A 7 -8.12 5.36 -4.57
CA GLN A 7 -9.13 6.11 -5.29
C GLN A 7 -9.90 7.02 -4.34
N VAL A 8 -10.33 6.52 -3.19
CA VAL A 8 -11.01 7.28 -2.13
C VAL A 8 -10.13 8.44 -1.67
N ILE A 9 -8.86 8.18 -1.33
CA ILE A 9 -7.91 9.24 -0.93
C ILE A 9 -7.71 10.27 -2.05
N SER A 10 -7.63 9.83 -3.31
CA SER A 10 -7.49 10.72 -4.46
C SER A 10 -8.72 11.59 -4.70
N TYR A 11 -9.92 11.05 -4.49
CA TYR A 11 -11.18 11.78 -4.60
C TYR A 11 -11.32 12.79 -3.44
N ALA A 12 -10.95 12.40 -2.23
CA ALA A 12 -10.95 13.29 -1.07
C ALA A 12 -9.97 14.46 -1.25
N PHE A 13 -8.76 14.20 -1.76
CA PHE A 13 -7.79 15.26 -2.07
C PHE A 13 -8.31 16.26 -3.12
N LYS A 14 -9.15 15.79 -4.06
CA LYS A 14 -9.81 16.63 -5.07
C LYS A 14 -11.05 17.37 -4.54
N GLY A 15 -11.49 17.09 -3.32
CA GLY A 15 -12.70 17.67 -2.72
C GLY A 15 -14.01 17.11 -3.27
N VAL A 16 -13.98 15.91 -3.87
CA VAL A 16 -15.16 15.26 -4.48
C VAL A 16 -15.64 14.02 -3.73
N TYR A 17 -14.95 13.62 -2.65
CA TYR A 17 -15.41 12.60 -1.72
C TYR A 17 -16.14 13.26 -0.55
N ASP A 18 -17.32 12.76 -0.23
CA ASP A 18 -18.21 13.25 0.82
C ASP A 18 -18.11 12.47 2.14
N GLY A 19 -17.40 11.33 2.14
CA GLY A 19 -17.14 10.56 3.36
C GLY A 19 -16.01 11.12 4.22
N GLN A 20 -15.87 10.55 5.42
CA GLN A 20 -14.86 10.98 6.38
C GLN A 20 -13.48 10.39 6.07
N VAL A 21 -12.50 11.26 5.81
CA VAL A 21 -11.07 10.86 5.69
C VAL A 21 -10.31 11.05 7.00
N ASN A 22 -10.76 11.97 7.84
CA ASN A 22 -10.04 12.33 9.05
C ASN A 22 -9.90 11.14 10.00
N GLN A 23 -8.66 10.89 10.44
CA GLN A 23 -8.31 9.81 11.39
C GLN A 23 -8.60 8.39 10.89
N GLN A 24 -8.70 8.19 9.57
CA GLN A 24 -8.83 6.86 8.98
C GLN A 24 -7.47 6.22 8.71
N LEU A 25 -7.49 4.92 8.36
CA LEU A 25 -6.29 4.18 7.98
C LEU A 25 -6.07 4.19 6.46
N ILE A 26 -4.81 4.10 6.06
CA ILE A 26 -4.39 3.70 4.72
C ILE A 26 -3.28 2.66 4.81
N SER A 27 -3.18 1.79 3.83
CA SER A 27 -2.01 0.91 3.70
C SER A 27 -0.79 1.70 3.20
N SER A 28 0.41 1.15 3.38
CA SER A 28 1.62 1.70 2.75
C SER A 28 1.55 1.66 1.22
N VAL A 29 0.80 0.70 0.64
CA VAL A 29 0.54 0.63 -0.81
C VAL A 29 -0.24 1.86 -1.25
N THR A 30 -1.37 2.14 -0.58
CA THR A 30 -2.18 3.34 -0.81
C THR A 30 -1.34 4.61 -0.72
N ALA A 31 -0.52 4.72 0.33
CA ALA A 31 0.36 5.87 0.53
C ALA A 31 1.36 6.03 -0.62
N LYS A 32 1.99 4.95 -1.08
CA LYS A 32 2.99 4.97 -2.15
C LYS A 32 2.40 5.32 -3.51
N GLU A 33 1.22 4.79 -3.85
CA GLU A 33 0.51 5.16 -5.07
C GLU A 33 0.09 6.63 -5.04
N PHE A 34 -0.55 7.05 -3.94
CA PHE A 34 -1.01 8.43 -3.80
C PHE A 34 0.14 9.44 -3.81
N LEU A 35 1.29 9.10 -3.22
CA LEU A 35 2.46 9.97 -3.20
C LEU A 35 3.38 9.79 -4.42
N LEU A 36 3.01 8.96 -5.39
CA LEU A 36 3.78 8.70 -6.61
C LEU A 36 5.18 8.14 -6.34
N ILE A 37 5.35 7.39 -5.24
CA ILE A 37 6.59 6.65 -4.95
C ILE A 37 6.75 5.52 -5.97
N GLN A 38 5.67 4.79 -6.23
CA GLN A 38 5.64 3.77 -7.26
C GLN A 38 5.59 4.42 -8.66
N GLY A 39 6.44 3.94 -9.56
CA GLY A 39 6.37 4.22 -11.00
C GLY A 39 5.80 3.04 -11.79
N SER A 40 5.89 3.12 -13.12
CA SER A 40 5.56 2.02 -14.04
C SER A 40 6.56 0.87 -13.97
N ASP A 41 7.79 1.13 -13.53
CA ASP A 41 8.79 0.08 -13.28
C ASP A 41 8.35 -0.80 -12.10
N ARG A 42 8.53 -2.11 -12.27
CA ARG A 42 8.22 -3.14 -11.26
C ARG A 42 9.35 -3.31 -10.25
N THR A 43 10.55 -2.85 -10.57
CA THR A 43 11.79 -3.09 -9.83
C THR A 43 12.47 -1.79 -9.36
N ALA A 44 11.87 -0.64 -9.68
CA ALA A 44 12.33 0.67 -9.26
C ALA A 44 11.17 1.54 -8.74
N ALA A 45 11.52 2.52 -7.91
CA ALA A 45 10.61 3.57 -7.45
C ALA A 45 11.00 4.91 -8.09
N ASN A 46 10.03 5.83 -8.23
CA ASN A 46 10.31 7.19 -8.71
C ASN A 46 11.22 7.96 -7.74
N TYR A 47 11.14 7.66 -6.44
CA TYR A 47 12.03 8.15 -5.41
C TYR A 47 12.00 7.22 -4.19
N TYR A 48 13.05 7.27 -3.36
CA TYR A 48 13.19 6.40 -2.20
C TYR A 48 13.06 7.20 -0.91
N VAL A 49 12.17 6.76 -0.02
CA VAL A 49 12.00 7.35 1.31
C VAL A 49 12.87 6.57 2.29
N PRO A 50 13.85 7.20 2.96
CA PRO A 50 14.71 6.50 3.88
C PRO A 50 13.97 6.19 5.18
N LEU A 51 14.37 5.12 5.87
CA LEU A 51 13.80 4.77 7.18
C LEU A 51 14.21 5.83 8.23
N PRO A 52 13.26 6.57 8.85
CA PRO A 52 13.58 7.64 9.81
C PRO A 52 14.57 7.24 10.90
N ARG A 53 14.40 6.04 11.48
CA ARG A 53 15.31 5.49 12.51
C ARG A 53 16.76 5.26 12.04
N ARG A 54 16.98 5.05 10.74
CA ARG A 54 18.34 4.95 10.14
C ARG A 54 18.93 6.33 9.86
N MET A 55 18.12 7.38 9.97
CA MET A 55 18.47 8.77 9.69
C MET A 55 18.58 9.61 10.98
N LYS A 56 18.73 9.00 12.17
CA LYS A 56 18.82 9.72 13.46
C LYS A 56 19.93 10.77 13.49
N ASN A 57 21.02 10.55 12.76
CA ASN A 57 22.16 11.47 12.67
C ASN A 57 22.18 12.28 11.35
N TYR A 58 21.13 12.19 10.55
CA TYR A 58 21.05 12.90 9.28
C TYR A 58 20.81 14.39 9.51
N SER A 59 21.76 15.21 9.07
CA SER A 59 21.60 16.67 9.04
C SER A 59 21.65 17.13 7.58
N PRO A 60 20.54 17.66 7.03
CA PRO A 60 20.50 18.18 5.67
C PRO A 60 21.57 19.24 5.40
N GLU A 61 21.99 19.98 6.44
CA GLU A 61 22.98 21.06 6.38
C GLU A 61 24.41 20.54 6.23
N LYS A 62 24.72 19.36 6.78
CA LYS A 62 26.05 18.74 6.66
C LYS A 62 26.25 18.03 5.32
N ASP A 63 25.16 17.59 4.69
CA ASP A 63 25.16 16.85 3.42
C ASP A 63 24.88 17.75 2.19
N MET A 64 24.92 19.08 2.34
CA MET A 64 24.80 20.03 1.22
C MET A 64 25.99 19.96 0.23
N ALA A 65 27.06 19.24 0.57
CA ALA A 65 28.25 19.09 -0.27
C ALA A 65 28.13 18.00 -1.35
N PHE A 66 27.04 17.22 -1.39
CA PHE A 66 26.88 16.22 -2.42
C PHE A 66 26.42 16.86 -3.75
N PRO A 67 27.06 16.50 -4.89
CA PRO A 67 26.64 16.97 -6.21
C PRO A 67 25.17 16.63 -6.46
N ARG A 68 24.54 17.32 -7.41
CA ARG A 68 23.15 17.06 -7.86
C ARG A 68 23.00 15.58 -8.24
N MET A 69 22.69 14.73 -7.27
CA MET A 69 22.40 13.32 -7.50
C MET A 69 21.00 13.21 -8.09
N ASP A 70 20.83 12.27 -9.01
CA ASP A 70 19.52 11.90 -9.56
C ASP A 70 18.55 11.49 -8.46
N HIS A 71 19.03 10.93 -7.34
CA HIS A 71 18.24 10.67 -6.14
C HIS A 71 19.02 11.00 -4.85
N PRO A 72 18.43 11.75 -3.89
CA PRO A 72 19.04 12.04 -2.60
C PRO A 72 19.27 10.80 -1.72
N PHE A 73 18.44 9.78 -1.92
CA PHE A 73 18.52 8.51 -1.22
C PHE A 73 18.50 7.38 -2.23
N SER A 74 19.34 6.38 -2.00
CA SER A 74 19.39 5.18 -2.82
C SER A 74 18.37 4.14 -2.37
N LYS A 75 18.13 3.12 -3.22
CA LYS A 75 17.31 1.95 -2.88
C LYS A 75 17.77 1.18 -1.62
N TRP A 76 19.02 1.37 -1.20
CA TRP A 76 19.59 0.73 -0.01
C TRP A 76 19.25 1.47 1.29
N ASN A 77 18.84 2.73 1.21
CA ASN A 77 18.47 3.55 2.37
C ASN A 77 17.03 3.29 2.85
N THR A 78 16.27 2.50 2.10
CA THR A 78 14.87 2.17 2.39
C THR A 78 14.66 0.67 2.57
N ASP A 79 13.52 0.30 3.13
CA ASP A 79 13.08 -1.09 3.20
C ASP A 79 12.47 -1.56 1.86
N GLN A 80 12.54 -2.86 1.61
CA GLN A 80 12.11 -3.47 0.35
C GLN A 80 11.28 -4.72 0.64
N ILE A 81 10.24 -4.93 -0.17
CA ILE A 81 9.50 -6.19 -0.24
C ILE A 81 9.64 -6.71 -1.66
N ILE A 82 10.17 -7.91 -1.80
CA ILE A 82 10.30 -8.61 -3.07
C ILE A 82 9.18 -9.64 -3.13
N LEU A 83 8.28 -9.46 -4.09
CA LEU A 83 7.26 -10.42 -4.49
C LEU A 83 7.79 -11.17 -5.71
N ASP A 84 8.16 -12.43 -5.50
CA ASP A 84 8.66 -13.31 -6.54
C ASP A 84 7.57 -14.30 -6.93
N PHE A 85 7.17 -14.30 -8.20
CA PHE A 85 6.11 -15.15 -8.74
C PHE A 85 6.68 -16.31 -9.57
N GLY A 86 7.97 -16.62 -9.42
CA GLY A 86 8.62 -17.70 -10.15
C GLY A 86 8.60 -17.45 -11.66
N GLN A 87 8.04 -18.38 -12.43
CA GLN A 87 7.91 -18.27 -13.89
C GLN A 87 6.54 -17.74 -14.34
N ASP A 88 5.59 -17.57 -13.42
CA ASP A 88 4.23 -17.16 -13.79
C ASP A 88 4.19 -15.68 -14.17
N TYR A 89 4.92 -14.85 -13.41
CA TYR A 89 4.94 -13.39 -13.60
C TYR A 89 6.31 -12.79 -13.24
N PRO A 90 6.65 -11.61 -13.82
CA PRO A 90 7.83 -10.86 -13.40
C PRO A 90 7.75 -10.48 -11.92
N SER A 91 8.88 -10.58 -11.21
CA SER A 91 8.98 -10.15 -9.82
C SER A 91 8.67 -8.65 -9.67
N ILE A 92 8.11 -8.30 -8.52
CA ILE A 92 7.81 -6.91 -8.15
C ILE A 92 8.60 -6.58 -6.88
N ILE A 93 9.23 -5.41 -6.87
CA ILE A 93 9.93 -4.86 -5.71
C ILE A 93 9.19 -3.62 -5.23
N GLU A 94 8.63 -3.74 -4.04
CA GLU A 94 7.93 -2.69 -3.33
C GLU A 94 8.89 -2.00 -2.36
N PHE A 95 9.23 -0.75 -2.64
CA PHE A 95 10.13 0.05 -1.79
C PHE A 95 9.36 0.83 -0.72
N SER A 96 10.06 1.21 0.35
CA SER A 96 9.58 2.17 1.34
C SER A 96 8.29 1.77 2.07
N ASN A 97 8.08 0.48 2.33
CA ASN A 97 6.90 -0.01 3.03
C ASN A 97 6.82 0.52 4.47
N TYR A 98 7.82 0.25 5.30
CA TYR A 98 7.93 0.80 6.66
C TYR A 98 8.36 2.27 6.63
N ALA A 99 9.24 2.65 5.72
CA ALA A 99 9.77 4.02 5.69
C ALA A 99 8.67 5.06 5.47
N ILE A 100 7.75 4.85 4.51
CA ILE A 100 6.66 5.80 4.28
C ILE A 100 5.68 5.83 5.44
N THR A 101 5.42 4.66 6.04
CA THR A 101 4.55 4.54 7.20
C THR A 101 5.09 5.34 8.38
N GLU A 102 6.37 5.17 8.73
CA GLU A 102 7.01 5.95 9.79
C GLU A 102 7.00 7.45 9.47
N VAL A 103 7.29 7.84 8.22
CA VAL A 103 7.31 9.25 7.81
C VAL A 103 5.94 9.91 7.94
N ILE A 104 4.85 9.22 7.57
CA ILE A 104 3.48 9.73 7.71
C ILE A 104 3.11 9.80 9.19
N ASN A 105 3.25 8.69 9.92
CA ASN A 105 2.76 8.57 11.29
C ASN A 105 3.52 9.49 12.26
N LEU A 106 4.83 9.67 12.06
CA LEU A 106 5.67 10.59 12.83
C LEU A 106 5.61 12.04 12.31
N LYS A 107 4.85 12.30 11.24
CA LYS A 107 4.74 13.61 10.59
C LYS A 107 6.11 14.19 10.20
N ALA A 108 7.03 13.35 9.72
CA ALA A 108 8.43 13.68 9.43
C ALA A 108 8.61 14.52 8.14
N LYS A 109 8.03 15.72 8.13
CA LYS A 109 7.95 16.63 6.96
C LYS A 109 9.31 16.94 6.35
N ASN A 110 10.32 17.18 7.18
CA ASN A 110 11.66 17.55 6.70
C ASN A 110 12.31 16.39 5.94
N LEU A 111 12.20 15.17 6.46
CA LEU A 111 12.78 13.99 5.81
C LEU A 111 12.10 13.71 4.46
N PHE A 112 10.76 13.81 4.41
CA PHE A 112 10.01 13.64 3.16
C PHE A 112 10.35 14.72 2.12
N ARG A 113 10.55 15.97 2.57
CA ARG A 113 10.98 17.08 1.71
C ARG A 113 12.36 16.85 1.11
N GLU A 114 13.30 16.30 1.89
CA GLU A 114 14.62 15.93 1.37
C GLU A 114 14.53 14.78 0.36
N ALA A 115 13.72 13.75 0.62
CA ALA A 115 13.55 12.61 -0.28
C ALA A 115 13.00 13.01 -1.66
N THR A 116 12.27 14.12 -1.73
CA THR A 116 11.63 14.65 -2.94
C THR A 116 12.37 15.85 -3.53
N ARG A 117 13.53 16.24 -2.99
CA ARG A 117 14.16 17.54 -3.32
C ARG A 117 14.61 17.68 -4.77
N PHE A 118 14.98 16.56 -5.40
CA PHE A 118 15.51 16.46 -6.77
C PHE A 118 14.43 16.48 -7.86
N LEU A 119 13.16 16.24 -7.48
CA LEU A 119 12.04 16.23 -8.42
C LEU A 119 11.85 17.61 -9.03
N ASN A 120 11.29 17.65 -10.25
CA ASN A 120 10.95 18.90 -10.89
C ASN A 120 9.92 19.69 -10.05
N LYS A 121 9.87 21.01 -10.27
CA LYS A 121 9.09 21.94 -9.45
C LYS A 121 7.61 21.54 -9.32
N ASP A 122 7.00 21.09 -10.41
CA ASP A 122 5.57 20.77 -10.45
C ASP A 122 5.25 19.44 -9.75
N GLN A 123 6.05 18.40 -10.03
CA GLN A 123 5.96 17.11 -9.33
C GLN A 123 6.17 17.28 -7.82
N LYS A 124 7.22 17.99 -7.44
CA LYS A 124 7.53 18.28 -6.04
C LYS A 124 6.38 19.03 -5.36
N LYS A 125 5.82 20.05 -6.01
CA LYS A 125 4.68 20.82 -5.49
C LYS A 125 3.45 19.93 -5.30
N LEU A 126 3.14 19.07 -6.26
CA LEU A 126 2.01 18.14 -6.16
C LEU A 126 2.19 17.15 -5.01
N ILE A 127 3.33 16.47 -4.95
CA ILE A 127 3.63 15.45 -3.94
C ILE A 127 3.63 16.04 -2.54
N LEU A 128 4.22 17.22 -2.34
CA LEU A 128 4.20 17.90 -1.04
C LEU A 128 2.79 18.35 -0.62
N ARG A 129 1.93 18.73 -1.57
CA ARG A 129 0.51 19.02 -1.27
C ARG A 129 -0.25 17.76 -0.86
N ARG A 130 -0.04 16.64 -1.57
CA ARG A 130 -0.64 15.34 -1.23
C ARG A 130 -0.16 14.84 0.14
N PHE A 131 1.13 14.94 0.41
CA PHE A 131 1.67 14.58 1.72
C PHE A 131 1.09 15.45 2.84
N ARG A 132 1.02 16.77 2.64
CA ARG A 132 0.37 17.68 3.60
C ARG A 132 -1.08 17.29 3.85
N PHE A 133 -1.84 16.96 2.81
CA PHE A 133 -3.22 16.49 2.94
C PHE A 133 -3.33 15.26 3.87
N LEU A 134 -2.48 14.25 3.70
CA LEU A 134 -2.48 13.08 4.59
C LEU A 134 -2.23 13.47 6.07
N LEU A 135 -1.30 14.40 6.31
CA LEU A 135 -0.96 14.86 7.66
C LEU A 135 -2.07 15.69 8.29
N ASP A 136 -2.67 16.60 7.52
CA ASP A 136 -3.74 17.48 7.98
C ASP A 136 -5.02 16.68 8.26
N SER A 137 -5.29 15.64 7.47
CA SER A 137 -6.36 14.67 7.73
C SER A 137 -6.03 13.67 8.85
N GLN A 138 -4.85 13.72 9.46
CA GLN A 138 -4.43 12.81 10.53
C GLN A 138 -4.60 11.32 10.15
N VAL A 139 -4.41 11.00 8.87
CA VAL A 139 -4.48 9.62 8.38
C VAL A 139 -3.34 8.83 9.00
N GLN A 140 -3.63 7.63 9.47
CA GLN A 140 -2.62 6.69 9.94
C GLN A 140 -2.27 5.72 8.82
N CYS A 141 -0.99 5.56 8.56
CA CYS A 141 -0.48 4.59 7.60
C CYS A 141 -0.13 3.28 8.30
N VAL A 142 -0.49 2.15 7.72
CA VAL A 142 -0.17 0.81 8.21
C VAL A 142 0.78 0.12 7.24
N PRO A 143 1.92 -0.45 7.69
CA PRO A 143 2.84 -1.13 6.81
C PRO A 143 2.30 -2.52 6.45
N LEU A 144 2.70 -3.07 5.30
CA LEU A 144 2.49 -4.48 4.98
C LEU A 144 3.31 -5.34 5.94
N SER A 145 2.63 -6.12 6.78
CA SER A 145 3.24 -7.11 7.66
C SER A 145 3.52 -8.41 6.90
N LYS A 146 4.29 -9.32 7.49
CA LYS A 146 4.49 -10.67 6.93
C LYS A 146 3.17 -11.44 6.81
N SER A 147 2.25 -11.26 7.77
CA SER A 147 0.90 -11.84 7.74
C SER A 147 0.13 -11.36 6.52
N VAL A 148 0.02 -10.03 6.35
CA VAL A 148 -0.64 -9.39 5.21
C VAL A 148 -0.04 -9.84 3.88
N LEU A 149 1.28 -9.95 3.79
CA LEU A 149 1.95 -10.37 2.55
C LEU A 149 1.63 -11.82 2.19
N ASN A 150 1.72 -12.74 3.15
CA ASN A 150 1.38 -14.15 2.91
C ASN A 150 -0.09 -14.30 2.52
N GLN A 151 -0.98 -13.59 3.22
CA GLN A 151 -2.40 -13.60 2.91
C GLN A 151 -2.68 -12.97 1.54
N GLY A 152 -2.03 -11.86 1.19
CA GLY A 152 -2.18 -11.19 -0.10
C GLY A 152 -1.75 -12.06 -1.27
N ILE A 153 -0.64 -12.80 -1.14
CA ILE A 153 -0.21 -13.78 -2.16
C ILE A 153 -1.25 -14.89 -2.35
N HIS A 154 -1.83 -15.40 -1.26
CA HIS A 154 -2.91 -16.39 -1.34
C HIS A 154 -4.16 -15.81 -2.02
N LEU A 155 -4.57 -14.60 -1.64
CA LEU A 155 -5.73 -13.96 -2.26
C LEU A 155 -5.50 -13.63 -3.72
N PHE A 156 -4.28 -13.26 -4.09
CA PHE A 156 -3.93 -13.01 -5.48
C PHE A 156 -4.04 -14.29 -6.30
N TYR A 157 -3.58 -15.43 -5.77
CA TYR A 157 -3.74 -16.74 -6.42
C TYR A 157 -5.22 -17.10 -6.65
N GLU A 158 -6.06 -16.94 -5.63
CA GLU A 158 -7.50 -17.17 -5.73
C GLU A 158 -8.18 -16.21 -6.71
N PHE A 159 -7.72 -14.95 -6.74
CA PHE A 159 -8.20 -13.94 -7.68
C PHE A 159 -7.91 -14.37 -9.13
N LEU A 160 -6.69 -14.81 -9.43
CA LEU A 160 -6.30 -15.27 -10.77
C LEU A 160 -7.09 -16.50 -11.25
N SER A 161 -7.53 -17.34 -10.34
CA SER A 161 -8.29 -18.54 -10.67
C SER A 161 -9.71 -18.22 -11.17
N ASN A 162 -10.23 -17.03 -10.82
CA ASN A 162 -11.61 -16.65 -11.08
C ASN A 162 -11.75 -15.39 -11.95
N TYR A 163 -10.68 -14.61 -12.12
CA TYR A 163 -10.71 -13.31 -12.76
C TYR A 163 -9.51 -13.08 -13.67
N ASN A 164 -9.76 -12.39 -14.79
CA ASN A 164 -8.68 -11.87 -15.63
C ASN A 164 -8.01 -10.68 -14.94
N VAL A 165 -6.68 -10.68 -14.90
CA VAL A 165 -5.88 -9.58 -14.37
C VAL A 165 -6.16 -8.31 -15.18
N LYS A 166 -6.15 -7.15 -14.51
CA LYS A 166 -6.08 -5.87 -15.21
C LYS A 166 -4.84 -5.87 -16.13
N SER A 167 -4.82 -5.01 -17.14
CA SER A 167 -3.69 -4.90 -18.09
C SER A 167 -2.32 -4.73 -17.40
N GLU A 168 -2.30 -4.25 -16.16
CA GLU A 168 -1.11 -4.22 -15.29
C GLU A 168 -1.31 -5.02 -14.00
N ILE A 169 -0.59 -6.14 -13.90
CA ILE A 169 -0.56 -7.03 -12.72
C ILE A 169 -0.22 -6.33 -11.41
N LYS A 170 0.63 -5.31 -11.45
CA LYS A 170 1.04 -4.53 -10.26
C LYS A 170 -0.16 -3.86 -9.60
N ASN A 171 -1.08 -3.32 -10.39
CA ASN A 171 -2.29 -2.67 -9.86
C ASN A 171 -3.19 -3.69 -9.18
N THR A 172 -3.40 -4.87 -9.79
CA THR A 172 -4.15 -5.95 -9.16
C THR A 172 -3.50 -6.44 -7.87
N ILE A 173 -2.17 -6.55 -7.82
CA ILE A 173 -1.47 -6.93 -6.58
C ILE A 173 -1.64 -5.85 -5.52
N ASN A 174 -1.51 -4.57 -5.87
CA ASN A 174 -1.73 -3.46 -4.94
C ASN A 174 -3.14 -3.49 -4.34
N ASP A 175 -4.15 -3.66 -5.18
CA ASP A 175 -5.56 -3.82 -4.80
C ASP A 175 -5.74 -4.98 -3.81
N VAL A 176 -5.16 -6.15 -4.11
CA VAL A 176 -5.21 -7.33 -3.23
C VAL A 176 -4.45 -7.12 -1.91
N LEU A 177 -3.33 -6.40 -1.92
CA LEU A 177 -2.58 -6.09 -0.70
C LEU A 177 -3.32 -5.10 0.20
N ILE A 178 -4.06 -4.14 -0.36
CA ILE A 178 -4.97 -3.27 0.40
C ILE A 178 -6.06 -4.11 1.06
N LEU A 179 -6.66 -5.04 0.30
CA LEU A 179 -7.67 -5.97 0.82
C LEU A 179 -7.12 -6.85 1.96
N ALA A 180 -5.95 -7.46 1.76
CA ALA A 180 -5.29 -8.28 2.78
C ALA A 180 -4.99 -7.47 4.05
N THR A 181 -4.57 -6.21 3.91
CA THR A 181 -4.35 -5.31 5.06
C THR A 181 -5.64 -5.09 5.84
N ALA A 182 -6.77 -4.94 5.15
CA ALA A 182 -8.05 -4.75 5.80
C ALA A 182 -8.51 -5.98 6.57
N ILE A 183 -8.31 -7.18 5.99
CA ILE A 183 -8.68 -8.44 6.63
C ILE A 183 -7.84 -8.67 7.87
N ASP A 184 -6.52 -8.46 7.80
CA ASP A 184 -5.60 -8.62 8.93
C ASP A 184 -5.99 -7.70 10.11
N LEU A 185 -6.47 -6.49 9.80
CA LEU A 185 -6.94 -5.52 10.80
C LEU A 185 -8.41 -5.69 11.21
N SER A 186 -9.15 -6.64 10.63
CA SER A 186 -10.61 -6.74 10.77
C SER A 186 -11.32 -5.39 10.52
N ALA A 187 -10.82 -4.64 9.54
CA ALA A 187 -11.26 -3.29 9.22
C ALA A 187 -12.29 -3.28 8.08
N VAL A 188 -12.97 -2.15 7.93
CA VAL A 188 -13.88 -1.91 6.82
C VAL A 188 -13.11 -1.27 5.66
N VAL A 189 -13.14 -1.85 4.46
CA VAL A 189 -12.55 -1.25 3.25
C VAL A 189 -13.56 -0.33 2.60
N ILE A 190 -13.12 0.87 2.22
CA ILE A 190 -13.87 1.71 1.28
C ILE A 190 -13.10 1.74 -0.04
N THR A 191 -13.77 1.31 -1.12
CA THR A 191 -13.21 1.27 -2.47
C THR A 191 -14.24 1.71 -3.52
N LYS A 192 -13.77 2.09 -4.70
CA LYS A 192 -14.61 2.28 -5.89
C LYS A 192 -14.45 1.14 -6.90
N ASP A 193 -13.61 0.14 -6.60
CA ASP A 193 -13.37 -1.01 -7.47
C ASP A 193 -14.46 -2.07 -7.37
N SER A 194 -15.26 -2.20 -8.44
CA SER A 194 -16.34 -3.18 -8.53
C SER A 194 -15.85 -4.63 -8.66
N LEU A 195 -14.66 -4.85 -9.22
CA LEU A 195 -14.06 -6.18 -9.37
C LEU A 195 -13.56 -6.70 -8.01
N LEU A 196 -12.92 -5.81 -7.25
CA LEU A 196 -12.44 -6.09 -5.91
C LEU A 196 -13.62 -6.40 -4.96
N ASN A 197 -14.72 -5.65 -5.10
CA ASN A 197 -15.98 -5.94 -4.41
C ASN A 197 -16.52 -7.33 -4.74
N ARG A 198 -16.64 -7.66 -6.03
CA ARG A 198 -17.18 -8.95 -6.46
C ARG A 198 -16.36 -10.13 -5.92
N PHE A 199 -15.03 -10.03 -6.02
CA PHE A 199 -14.12 -11.02 -5.44
C PHE A 199 -14.33 -11.16 -3.93
N SER A 200 -14.44 -10.04 -3.21
CA SER A 200 -14.61 -10.05 -1.76
C SER A 200 -15.95 -10.67 -1.33
N SER A 201 -17.05 -10.35 -2.02
CA SER A 201 -18.37 -10.92 -1.72
C SER A 201 -18.42 -12.42 -1.98
N GLU A 202 -17.79 -12.90 -3.06
CA GLU A 202 -17.77 -14.32 -3.41
C GLU A 202 -16.88 -15.12 -2.46
N TYR A 203 -15.77 -14.54 -2.00
CA TYR A 203 -14.76 -15.25 -1.20
C TYR A 203 -15.01 -15.18 0.32
N PHE A 204 -15.61 -14.10 0.83
CA PHE A 204 -15.67 -13.84 2.28
C PHE A 204 -17.10 -13.67 2.86
N ASP A 205 -18.15 -13.75 2.04
CA ASP A 205 -19.55 -13.53 2.47
C ASP A 205 -19.73 -12.23 3.30
N THR A 206 -19.09 -11.16 2.84
CA THR A 206 -19.04 -9.87 3.54
C THR A 206 -20.30 -9.04 3.33
N VAL A 207 -20.68 -8.24 4.34
CA VAL A 207 -21.73 -7.24 4.18
C VAL A 207 -21.22 -6.09 3.31
N VAL A 208 -21.81 -5.96 2.12
CA VAL A 208 -21.49 -4.89 1.17
C VAL A 208 -22.54 -3.79 1.28
N GLN A 209 -22.10 -2.57 1.55
CA GLN A 209 -22.94 -1.37 1.46
C GLN A 209 -22.45 -0.51 0.30
N VAL A 210 -23.35 -0.19 -0.63
CA VAL A 210 -23.05 0.72 -1.74
C VAL A 210 -23.61 2.10 -1.41
N HIS A 211 -22.75 3.11 -1.38
CA HIS A 211 -23.14 4.50 -1.22
C HIS A 211 -22.60 5.32 -2.40
N LYS A 212 -23.51 5.75 -3.29
CA LYS A 212 -23.18 6.40 -4.57
C LYS A 212 -22.25 5.51 -5.41
N GLU A 213 -21.02 5.97 -5.67
CA GLU A 213 -19.99 5.26 -6.43
C GLU A 213 -19.00 4.48 -5.54
N PHE A 214 -19.14 4.58 -4.22
CA PHE A 214 -18.24 3.95 -3.26
C PHE A 214 -18.89 2.71 -2.65
N ILE A 215 -18.05 1.70 -2.44
CA ILE A 215 -18.39 0.39 -1.93
C ILE A 215 -17.67 0.22 -0.60
N THR A 216 -18.44 -0.16 0.40
CA THR A 216 -17.96 -0.44 1.76
C THR A 216 -18.02 -1.94 1.98
N ILE A 217 -16.89 -2.56 2.32
CA ILE A 217 -16.74 -3.99 2.57
C ILE A 217 -16.32 -4.18 4.03
N ASP A 218 -17.18 -4.80 4.84
CA ASP A 218 -16.92 -5.00 6.28
C ASP A 218 -16.34 -6.38 6.58
N PHE A 219 -15.10 -6.43 7.07
CA PHE A 219 -14.42 -7.65 7.52
C PHE A 219 -14.51 -7.88 9.04
N GLY A 220 -15.05 -6.92 9.81
CA GLY A 220 -15.20 -6.98 11.26
C GLY A 220 -16.50 -7.65 11.70
N THR A 221 -17.58 -7.51 10.94
CA THR A 221 -18.87 -8.17 11.21
C THR A 221 -18.98 -9.53 10.55
N ARG A 222 -18.12 -10.49 10.94
CA ARG A 222 -18.37 -11.89 10.58
C ARG A 222 -19.65 -12.35 11.27
N LYS A 223 -20.80 -12.27 10.59
CA LYS A 223 -21.99 -12.99 11.03
C LYS A 223 -21.65 -14.47 11.01
N GLY A 224 -21.66 -15.08 12.19
CA GLY A 224 -21.51 -16.52 12.33
C GLY A 224 -22.65 -17.22 11.62
N THR A 225 -22.44 -17.55 10.35
CA THR A 225 -23.27 -18.50 9.61
C THR A 225 -22.34 -19.33 8.76
N ASN A 226 -22.05 -20.54 9.26
CA ASN A 226 -21.61 -21.72 8.52
C ASN A 226 -20.90 -21.45 7.18
N CYS A 227 -19.62 -21.08 7.21
CA CYS A 227 -18.73 -21.56 6.16
C CYS A 227 -18.35 -23.03 6.46
N SER A 228 -19.35 -23.90 6.57
CA SER A 228 -19.17 -25.35 6.40
C SER A 228 -19.19 -25.65 4.91
N LYS A 229 -18.15 -25.20 4.22
CA LYS A 229 -17.53 -26.07 3.23
C LYS A 229 -16.16 -26.36 3.78
N SER A 230 -16.04 -27.55 4.35
CA SER A 230 -14.81 -28.32 4.32
C SER A 230 -14.23 -28.25 2.90
N ARG A 231 -13.38 -27.26 2.66
CA ARG A 231 -12.28 -27.46 1.73
C ARG A 231 -11.15 -27.86 2.66
N GLU A 232 -11.03 -29.17 2.84
CA GLU A 232 -9.71 -29.79 2.91
C GLU A 232 -8.75 -28.95 2.09
N SER A 233 -7.57 -28.73 2.66
CA SER A 233 -6.35 -28.22 2.05
C SER A 233 -6.09 -28.81 0.66
N LYS A 234 -6.91 -28.43 -0.31
CA LYS A 234 -6.77 -28.75 -1.72
C LYS A 234 -5.72 -27.80 -2.23
N GLU A 235 -4.51 -28.29 -2.00
CA GLU A 235 -3.30 -27.96 -2.72
C GLU A 235 -2.91 -26.50 -2.60
N TYR A 236 -2.13 -26.22 -1.56
CA TYR A 236 -1.02 -25.30 -1.72
C TYR A 236 -0.22 -25.77 -2.94
N ILE A 237 -0.57 -25.27 -4.13
CA ILE A 237 0.25 -25.45 -5.32
C ILE A 237 1.46 -24.56 -5.06
N ASN A 238 2.55 -25.18 -4.64
CA ASN A 238 3.83 -24.50 -4.47
C ASN A 238 4.32 -24.05 -5.85
N ARG A 239 3.78 -22.95 -6.37
CA ARG A 239 4.23 -22.30 -7.62
C ARG A 239 5.61 -21.66 -7.48
N GLY A 240 6.29 -21.87 -6.36
CA GLY A 240 7.55 -21.23 -6.04
C GLY A 240 7.40 -19.75 -5.69
N TRP A 241 6.17 -19.24 -5.52
CA TRP A 241 5.94 -17.85 -5.16
C TRP A 241 6.49 -17.56 -3.76
N LYS A 242 7.27 -16.49 -3.65
CA LYS A 242 8.01 -16.16 -2.42
C LYS A 242 7.90 -14.68 -2.12
N VAL A 243 7.83 -14.37 -0.83
CA VAL A 243 7.93 -13.01 -0.33
C VAL A 243 9.20 -12.87 0.50
N ARG A 244 9.98 -11.84 0.22
CA ARG A 244 11.17 -11.49 1.02
C ARG A 244 11.09 -10.03 1.42
N MET A 245 11.27 -9.76 2.72
CA MET A 245 11.43 -8.40 3.22
C MET A 245 12.90 -8.15 3.51
N LEU A 246 13.44 -7.07 2.95
CA LEU A 246 14.82 -6.63 3.16
C LEU A 246 14.79 -5.30 3.90
N ASN A 247 15.79 -5.08 4.77
CA ASN A 247 15.95 -3.83 5.52
C ASN A 247 14.73 -3.46 6.40
N SER A 248 13.89 -4.43 6.73
CA SER A 248 12.53 -4.26 7.26
C SER A 248 12.41 -4.47 8.77
N THR A 249 13.40 -4.09 9.57
CA THR A 249 13.46 -4.39 11.02
C THR A 249 12.51 -3.52 11.85
N GLY A 250 11.20 -3.49 11.59
CA GLY A 250 10.18 -2.79 12.38
C GLY A 250 9.59 -3.67 13.48
N ALA A 251 9.59 -3.21 14.74
CA ALA A 251 8.68 -3.73 15.74
C ALA A 251 7.32 -3.06 15.48
N TRP A 252 6.37 -3.81 14.93
CA TRP A 252 4.97 -3.43 14.75
C TRP A 252 4.13 -4.66 15.00
#